data_AF-A0A060CQG6-F1
#
_entry.id   AF-A0A060CQG6-F1
#
_cell.length_a   1.000
_cell.length_b   1.000
_cell.length_c   1.000
_cell.angle_alpha   90.00
_cell.angle_beta   90.00
_cell.angle_gamma   90.00
#
_symmetry.space_group_name_H-M   'P 1'
#
loop_
_entity.id
_entity.type
_entity.pdbx_description
1 polymer ?
#
loop_
_entity_poly.entity_id
_entity_poly.type
_entity_poly.pdbx_seq_one_letter_code
_entity_poly.pdbx_strand_id
1 'polypeptide(L)'
;MPSLSLRGNPFERVVAPYASMLALPIDPNAVLANLKKMQDSGFSGPMGFYEAIDFTPARLPENEPHRVVMSHMAHHQGMILVAIANALEDDVMVRAFSGIPEVRALTLLLSEKAAPGRGPPGSG
;
A
#
# COMPACT_ATOMS: atom_id res chain seq x y z
N MET A 1 -14.99 -9.01 -5.07
CA MET A 1 -14.20 -8.35 -4.02
C MET A 1 -14.99 -8.34 -2.71
N PRO A 2 -14.52 -9.00 -1.64
CA PRO A 2 -15.24 -9.04 -0.37
C PRO A 2 -15.36 -7.62 0.21
N SER A 3 -16.59 -7.22 0.54
CA SER A 3 -16.97 -5.87 1.00
C SER A 3 -16.48 -5.49 2.40
N LEU A 4 -15.71 -6.36 3.07
CA LEU A 4 -15.36 -6.20 4.48
C LEU A 4 -14.09 -5.36 4.69
N SER A 5 -13.20 -5.29 3.70
CA SER A 5 -11.94 -4.55 3.80
C SER A 5 -12.04 -3.07 3.39
N LEU A 6 -13.19 -2.65 2.83
CA LEU A 6 -13.40 -1.29 2.32
C LEU A 6 -14.10 -0.34 3.30
N ARG A 7 -14.50 -0.82 4.49
CA ARG A 7 -15.05 0.04 5.54
C ARG A 7 -13.92 0.52 6.43
N GLY A 8 -13.15 1.51 5.94
CA GLY A 8 -12.36 2.35 6.84
C GLY A 8 -13.30 2.99 7.85
N ASN A 9 -12.92 2.99 9.13
CA ASN A 9 -13.65 3.75 10.13
C ASN A 9 -13.52 5.24 9.75
N PRO A 10 -14.62 5.96 9.40
CA PRO A 10 -14.53 7.34 8.93
C PRO A 10 -13.95 8.29 9.99
N PHE A 11 -13.89 7.85 11.24
CA PHE A 11 -13.32 8.58 12.36
C PHE A 11 -11.81 8.33 12.55
N GLU A 12 -11.24 7.29 11.94
CA GLU A 12 -9.81 6.99 11.99
C GLU A 12 -9.12 7.51 10.73
N ARG A 13 -8.21 8.47 10.90
CA ARG A 13 -7.46 9.08 9.80
C ARG A 13 -5.98 8.81 9.96
N VAL A 14 -5.61 7.54 9.86
CA VAL A 14 -4.22 7.09 9.94
C VAL A 14 -3.69 6.90 8.52
N VAL A 15 -2.52 7.47 8.23
CA VAL A 15 -1.85 7.31 6.93
C VAL A 15 -0.51 6.61 7.15
N ALA A 16 -0.27 5.55 6.39
CA ALA A 16 0.93 4.72 6.49
C ALA A 16 1.75 4.77 5.18
N PRO A 17 3.06 5.10 5.23
CA PRO A 17 3.91 5.18 4.05
C PRO A 17 3.99 3.87 3.25
N TYR A 18 4.02 2.72 3.94
CA TYR A 18 4.04 1.42 3.27
C TYR A 18 2.81 1.23 2.36
N ALA A 19 1.63 1.69 2.80
CA ALA A 19 0.40 1.51 2.06
C ALA A 19 0.42 2.32 0.76
N SER A 20 1.04 3.51 0.79
CA SER A 20 1.29 4.28 -0.43
C SER A 20 2.29 3.58 -1.34
N MET A 21 3.39 3.05 -0.78
CA MET A 21 4.43 2.35 -1.57
C MET A 21 3.91 1.10 -2.29
N LEU A 22 2.96 0.36 -1.70
CA LEU A 22 2.35 -0.81 -2.35
C LEU A 22 1.61 -0.49 -3.66
N ALA A 23 1.26 0.78 -3.90
CA ALA A 23 0.62 1.24 -5.13
C ALA A 23 1.61 1.65 -6.23
N LEU A 24 2.93 1.53 -6.01
CA LEU A 24 3.97 1.86 -7.00
C LEU A 24 3.72 1.25 -8.40
N PRO A 25 3.30 -0.02 -8.54
CA PRO A 25 3.04 -0.61 -9.86
C PRO A 25 1.80 -0.04 -10.58
N ILE A 26 0.94 0.69 -9.87
CA ILE A 26 -0.33 1.21 -10.40
C ILE A 26 -0.19 2.68 -10.82
N ASP A 27 0.29 3.53 -9.91
CA ASP A 27 0.48 4.96 -10.16
C ASP A 27 1.72 5.49 -9.42
N PRO A 28 2.91 5.36 -10.01
CA PRO A 28 4.15 5.76 -9.35
C PRO A 28 4.20 7.27 -9.08
N ASN A 29 3.60 8.10 -9.95
CA ASN A 29 3.62 9.55 -9.79
C ASN A 29 2.79 10.00 -8.58
N ALA A 30 1.59 9.43 -8.41
CA ALA A 30 0.77 9.71 -7.23
C ALA A 30 1.45 9.25 -5.95
N VAL A 31 2.11 8.08 -5.97
CA VAL A 31 2.86 7.57 -4.83
C VAL A 31 4.00 8.52 -4.45
N LEU A 32 4.84 8.93 -5.41
CA LEU A 32 5.94 9.85 -5.15
C LEU A 32 5.46 11.21 -4.63
N ALA A 33 4.38 11.75 -5.21
CA ALA A 33 3.78 13.00 -4.73
C ALA A 33 3.26 12.87 -3.29
N ASN A 34 2.67 11.73 -2.93
CA ASN A 34 2.17 11.47 -1.58
C ASN A 34 3.33 11.31 -0.57
N LEU A 35 4.35 10.53 -0.92
CA LEU A 35 5.55 10.35 -0.09
C LEU A 35 6.28 11.67 0.15
N LYS A 36 6.35 12.54 -0.87
CA LYS A 36 6.91 13.88 -0.71
C LYS A 36 6.12 14.70 0.32
N LYS A 37 4.79 14.70 0.25
CA LYS A 37 3.94 15.37 1.26
C LYS A 37 4.16 14.82 2.67
N MET A 38 4.32 13.50 2.79
CA MET A 38 4.63 12.86 4.08
C MET A 38 5.99 13.31 4.61
N GLN A 39 7.02 13.32 3.75
CA GLN A 39 8.35 13.78 4.11
C GLN A 39 8.33 15.26 4.56
N ASP A 40 7.68 16.13 3.79
CA ASP A 40 7.53 17.56 4.10
C ASP A 40 6.73 17.78 5.40
N SER A 41 5.94 16.78 5.84
CA SER A 41 5.19 16.77 7.10
C SER A 41 5.93 16.10 8.28
N GLY A 42 7.20 15.73 8.11
CA GLY A 42 8.06 15.17 9.16
C GLY A 42 7.96 13.65 9.35
N PHE A 43 7.50 12.89 8.35
CA PHE A 43 7.33 11.43 8.49
C PHE A 43 8.63 10.64 8.33
N SER A 44 9.74 11.28 7.96
CA SER A 44 11.02 10.62 7.78
C SER A 44 11.90 10.76 9.03
N GLY A 45 12.50 9.66 9.46
CA GLY A 45 13.53 9.59 10.48
C GLY A 45 14.80 8.88 9.99
N PRO A 46 15.70 8.49 10.90
CA PRO A 46 17.00 7.91 10.54
C PRO A 46 16.94 6.59 9.76
N MET A 47 15.85 5.84 9.89
CA MET A 47 15.65 4.56 9.18
C MET A 47 14.62 4.67 8.05
N GLY A 48 14.44 5.88 7.50
CA GLY A 48 13.45 6.15 6.46
C GLY A 48 12.11 6.59 7.03
N PHE A 49 11.02 6.21 6.38
CA PHE A 49 9.69 6.61 6.83
C PHE A 49 9.28 5.89 8.12
N TYR A 50 8.74 6.65 9.08
CA TYR A 50 8.06 6.15 10.26
C TYR A 50 6.79 5.38 9.88
N GLU A 51 6.27 4.63 10.85
CA GLU A 51 5.16 3.71 10.64
C GLU A 51 3.89 4.38 10.09
N ALA A 52 3.46 5.43 10.77
CA ALA A 52 2.23 6.11 10.42
C ALA A 52 2.20 7.53 10.96
N ILE A 53 1.27 8.30 10.44
CA ILE A 53 0.75 9.50 11.08
C ILE A 53 -0.70 9.26 11.46
N ASP A 54 -1.10 9.85 12.58
CA ASP A 54 -2.49 9.87 13.01
C ASP A 54 -3.03 11.31 12.89
N PHE A 55 -4.10 11.49 12.11
CA PHE A 55 -4.87 12.73 11.98
C PHE A 55 -6.24 12.64 12.68
N THR A 56 -6.44 11.64 13.54
CA THR A 56 -7.68 11.40 14.28
C THR A 56 -7.83 12.43 15.40
N PRO A 57 -8.77 13.40 15.33
CA PRO A 57 -8.80 14.54 16.26
C PRO A 57 -8.91 14.12 17.72
N ALA A 58 -9.66 13.06 18.00
CA ALA A 58 -9.85 12.53 19.36
C ALA A 58 -8.57 11.96 20.00
N ARG A 59 -7.51 11.75 19.22
CA ARG A 59 -6.21 11.21 19.69
C ARG A 59 -5.08 12.24 19.67
N LEU A 60 -5.37 13.45 19.19
CA LEU A 60 -4.39 14.53 19.07
C LEU A 60 -4.35 15.35 20.36
N PRO A 61 -3.14 15.75 20.81
CA PRO A 61 -2.99 16.79 21.81
C PRO A 61 -3.64 18.11 21.35
N GLU A 62 -3.99 18.97 22.30
CA GLU A 62 -4.50 20.30 21.98
C GLU A 62 -3.49 21.07 21.10
N ASN A 63 -3.99 21.64 20.00
CA ASN A 63 -3.23 22.43 19.03
C ASN A 63 -2.20 21.66 18.18
N GLU A 64 -2.19 20.33 18.19
CA GLU A 64 -1.38 19.55 17.25
C GLU A 64 -2.22 19.15 16.01
N PRO A 65 -1.76 19.44 14.78
CA PRO A 65 -2.49 19.09 13.56
C PRO A 65 -2.48 17.57 13.28
N HIS A 66 -1.50 16.86 13.84
CA HIS A 66 -1.27 15.43 13.66
C HIS A 66 -0.24 14.89 14.64
N ARG A 67 -0.16 13.55 14.77
CA ARG A 67 0.86 12.87 15.57
C ARG A 67 1.60 11.82 14.75
N VAL A 68 2.93 11.91 14.70
CA VAL A 68 3.77 10.88 14.05
C VAL A 68 3.96 9.70 15.00
N VAL A 69 3.72 8.49 14.51
CA VAL A 69 4.01 7.24 15.21
C VAL A 69 5.47 6.90 14.98
N MET A 70 6.35 7.39 15.87
CA MET A 70 7.81 7.25 15.75
C MET A 70 8.32 5.82 16.06
N SER A 71 7.79 4.83 15.37
CA SER A 71 8.23 3.43 15.41
C SER A 71 8.53 2.94 14.00
N HIS A 72 9.22 1.80 13.92
CA HIS A 72 9.47 1.09 12.67
C HIS A 72 9.12 -0.38 12.90
N MET A 73 8.24 -0.93 12.08
CA MET A 73 7.97 -2.37 12.08
C MET A 73 8.71 -3.02 10.92
N ALA A 74 9.50 -4.06 11.23
CA ALA A 74 10.27 -4.79 10.22
C ALA A 74 9.40 -5.30 9.07
N HIS A 75 8.16 -5.70 9.37
CA HIS A 75 7.19 -6.12 8.36
C HIS A 75 6.89 -5.01 7.35
N HIS A 76 6.54 -3.80 7.81
CA HIS A 76 6.19 -2.69 6.92
C HIS A 76 7.40 -2.12 6.17
N GLN A 77 8.58 -2.09 6.81
CA GLN A 77 9.81 -1.77 6.11
C GLN A 77 10.14 -2.82 5.03
N GLY A 78 9.92 -4.10 5.32
CA GLY A 78 10.02 -5.17 4.33
C GLY A 78 9.06 -4.96 3.15
N MET A 79 7.81 -4.58 3.41
CA MET A 79 6.84 -4.30 2.35
C MET A 79 7.25 -3.09 1.49
N ILE A 80 7.80 -2.03 2.08
CA ILE A 80 8.35 -0.89 1.34
C ILE A 80 9.47 -1.35 0.41
N LEU A 81 10.43 -2.11 0.93
CA LEU A 81 11.57 -2.60 0.15
C LEU A 81 11.13 -3.52 -1.00
N VAL A 82 10.20 -4.44 -0.74
CA VAL A 82 9.64 -5.33 -1.77
C VAL A 82 8.91 -4.52 -2.85
N ALA A 83 8.11 -3.52 -2.48
CA ALA A 83 7.41 -2.67 -3.43
C ALA A 83 8.37 -1.90 -4.34
N ILE A 84 9.44 -1.34 -3.77
CA ILE A 84 10.50 -0.65 -4.52
C ILE A 84 11.23 -1.63 -5.45
N ALA A 85 11.66 -2.78 -4.92
CA ALA A 85 12.37 -3.78 -5.71
C ALA A 85 11.52 -4.28 -6.88
N ASN A 86 10.23 -4.53 -6.65
CA ASN A 86 9.32 -4.90 -7.73
C ASN A 86 9.17 -3.79 -8.77
N ALA A 87 9.01 -2.53 -8.34
CA ALA A 87 8.87 -1.41 -9.27
C ALA A 87 10.14 -1.15 -10.12
N LEU A 88 11.32 -1.46 -9.60
CA LEU A 88 12.60 -1.22 -10.29
C LEU A 88 13.11 -2.43 -11.08
N GLU A 89 12.77 -3.65 -10.65
CA GLU A 89 13.35 -4.89 -11.17
C GLU A 89 12.27 -5.81 -11.79
N ASP A 90 11.30 -5.21 -12.48
CA ASP A 90 10.23 -5.86 -13.27
C ASP A 90 9.33 -6.84 -12.50
N ASP A 91 9.04 -6.58 -11.22
CA ASP A 91 8.38 -7.49 -10.26
C ASP A 91 9.24 -8.68 -9.80
N VAL A 92 10.53 -8.46 -9.50
CA VAL A 92 11.49 -9.52 -9.14
C VAL A 92 11.01 -10.45 -8.02
N MET A 93 10.38 -9.91 -6.97
CA MET A 93 9.90 -10.72 -5.85
C MET A 93 8.65 -11.52 -6.21
N VAL A 94 7.79 -10.98 -7.08
CA VAL A 94 6.65 -11.72 -7.63
C VAL A 94 7.15 -12.87 -8.49
N ARG A 95 8.11 -12.62 -9.39
CA ARG A 95 8.69 -13.66 -10.25
C ARG A 95 9.38 -14.74 -9.41
N ALA A 96 10.14 -14.36 -8.39
CA ALA A 96 10.79 -15.30 -7.48
C ALA A 96 9.75 -16.18 -6.76
N PHE A 97 8.68 -15.58 -6.24
CA PHE A 97 7.61 -16.31 -5.55
C PHE A 97 6.83 -17.23 -6.49
N SER A 98 6.44 -16.77 -7.67
CA SER A 98 5.79 -17.58 -8.71
C SER A 98 6.69 -18.66 -9.30
N GLY A 99 8.01 -18.50 -9.14
CA GLY A 99 9.02 -19.49 -9.50
C GLY A 99 8.92 -20.78 -8.70
N ILE A 100 8.47 -20.70 -7.45
CA ILE A 100 8.38 -21.82 -6.50
C ILE A 100 7.42 -22.90 -7.02
N PRO A 101 7.86 -24.17 -7.17
CA PRO A 101 7.04 -25.24 -7.75
C PRO A 101 5.68 -25.42 -7.08
N GLU A 102 5.64 -25.38 -5.75
CA GLU A 102 4.43 -25.55 -4.94
C GLU A 102 3.43 -24.41 -5.18
N VAL A 103 3.91 -23.16 -5.22
CA VAL A 103 3.09 -21.98 -5.50
C VAL A 103 2.50 -22.07 -6.90
N ARG A 104 3.32 -22.43 -7.89
CA ARG A 104 2.91 -22.57 -9.28
C ARG A 104 1.83 -23.64 -9.45
N ALA A 105 1.99 -24.79 -8.81
CA ALA A 105 1.02 -25.88 -8.86
C ALA A 105 -0.35 -25.45 -8.31
N LEU A 106 -0.36 -24.66 -7.23
CA LEU A 106 -1.58 -24.17 -6.59
C LEU A 106 -2.22 -22.97 -7.31
N THR A 107 -1.48 -22.25 -8.15
CA THR A 107 -2.00 -21.06 -8.85
C THR A 107 -3.22 -21.37 -9.71
N LEU A 108 -3.26 -22.55 -10.33
CA LEU A 108 -4.41 -23.01 -11.13
C LEU A 108 -5.68 -23.25 -10.28
N LEU A 109 -5.51 -23.64 -9.02
CA LEU A 109 -6.62 -23.86 -8.09
C LEU A 109 -7.16 -22.55 -7.50
N LEU A 110 -6.34 -21.50 -7.48
CA LEU A 110 -6.66 -20.18 -6.92
C LEU A 110 -7.10 -19.17 -7.99
N SER A 111 -7.16 -19.58 -9.26
CA SER A 111 -7.62 -18.74 -10.35
C SER A 111 -9.14 -18.59 -10.30
N GLU A 112 -9.62 -17.40 -9.94
CA GLU A 112 -11.05 -17.06 -10.09
C GLU A 112 -11.40 -17.06 -11.58
N LYS A 113 -12.50 -17.72 -11.98
CA LYS A 113 -13.02 -17.56 -13.33
C LYS A 113 -13.38 -16.09 -13.52
N ALA A 114 -12.80 -15.44 -14.52
CA ALA A 114 -13.23 -14.11 -14.93
C ALA A 114 -14.76 -14.14 -15.13
N ALA A 115 -15.48 -13.27 -14.41
CA ALA A 115 -16.92 -13.12 -14.58
C ALA A 115 -17.21 -12.81 -16.07
N PRO A 116 -18.24 -13.41 -16.69
CA PRO A 116 -18.59 -13.10 -18.07
C PRO A 116 -18.81 -11.59 -18.21
N GLY A 117 -18.05 -10.99 -19.13
CA GLY A 117 -17.97 -9.54 -19.29
C GLY A 117 -19.33 -8.89 -19.51
N ARG A 118 -19.54 -7.75 -18.85
CA ARG A 118 -20.43 -6.71 -19.33
C ARG A 118 -19.82 -6.20 -20.64
N GLY A 119 -20.38 -6.62 -21.77
CA GLY A 119 -19.93 -6.17 -23.09
C GLY A 119 -19.96 -4.63 -23.22
N PRO A 120 -19.17 -4.06 -24.14
CA PRO A 120 -19.17 -2.62 -24.37
C PRO A 120 -20.59 -2.14 -24.73
N PRO A 121 -21.00 -0.93 -24.29
CA PRO A 121 -22.30 -0.38 -24.69
C PRO A 121 -22.32 -0.22 -26.21
N GLY A 122 -23.31 -0.83 -26.85
CA GLY A 122 -23.50 -0.76 -28.29
C GLY A 122 -23.64 0.69 -28.75
N SER A 123 -22.93 1.03 -29.82
CA SER A 123 -23.12 2.26 -30.58
C SER A 123 -24.46 2.17 -31.32
N GLY A 124 -25.41 2.99 -30.90
CA GLY A 124 -26.58 3.41 -31.67
C GLY A 124 -26.43 4.85 -32.08
#